data_AF-A0ABD6C8G4-F1
#
_entry.id   AF-A0ABD6C8G4-F1
#
_cell.length_a   1.000
_cell.length_b   1.000
_cell.length_c   1.000
_cell.angle_alpha   90.00
_cell.angle_beta   90.00
_cell.angle_gamma   90.00
#
_symmetry.space_group_name_H-M   'P 1'
#
loop_
_entity.id
_entity.type
_entity.pdbx_description
1 polymer ?
#
loop_
_entity_poly.entity_id
_entity_poly.type
_entity_poly.pdbx_seq_one_letter_code
_entity_poly.pdbx_strand_id
1 'polypeptide(L)' 'MGKKSKAKKKRLAKKDRQNSRVPAWIMMKTDRDVSRNPKRRNWRSSDTDE' A
#
# COMPACT_ATOMS: atom_id res chain seq x y z
N MET A 1 4.64 -20.30 7.83
CA MET A 1 5.21 -18.93 7.83
C MET A 1 6.60 -18.97 8.41
N GLY A 2 7.63 -18.65 7.62
CA GLY A 2 9.02 -18.64 8.10
C GLY A 2 9.31 -17.54 9.13
N LYS A 3 10.39 -17.71 9.90
CA LYS A 3 10.89 -16.68 10.82
C LYS A 3 11.35 -15.47 10.01
N LYS A 4 10.68 -14.33 10.17
CA LYS A 4 11.02 -13.08 9.47
C LYS A 4 12.05 -12.30 10.28
N SER A 5 13.11 -11.82 9.61
CA SER A 5 14.03 -10.86 10.24
C SER A 5 13.34 -9.54 10.55
N LYS A 6 13.91 -8.75 11.47
CA LYS A 6 13.40 -7.41 11.82
C LYS A 6 13.33 -6.49 10.60
N ALA A 7 14.31 -6.58 9.69
CA ALA A 7 14.34 -5.81 8.45
C ALA A 7 13.16 -6.17 7.54
N LYS A 8 12.92 -7.48 7.28
CA LYS A 8 11.78 -7.96 6.49
C LYS A 8 10.45 -7.50 7.10
N LYS A 9 10.31 -7.57 8.43
CA LYS A 9 9.10 -7.09 9.13
C LYS A 9 8.86 -5.59 8.92
N LYS A 10 9.91 -4.76 8.99
CA LYS A 10 9.81 -3.31 8.73
C LYS A 10 9.41 -3.00 7.28
N ARG A 11 9.97 -3.70 6.30
CA ARG A 11 9.63 -3.50 4.88
C ARG A 11 8.20 -3.92 4.58
N LEU A 12 7.75 -5.05 5.11
CA LEU A 12 6.34 -5.47 5.01
C LEU A 12 5.39 -4.47 5.66
N ALA A 13 5.73 -3.94 6.85
CA ALA A 13 4.93 -2.90 7.51
C ALA A 13 4.85 -1.60 6.67
N LYS A 14 5.93 -1.24 5.95
CA LYS A 14 5.90 -0.12 5.01
C LYS A 14 5.00 -0.42 3.80
N LYS A 15 5.09 -1.62 3.22
CA LYS A 15 4.25 -2.05 2.09
C LYS A 15 2.76 -2.06 2.48
N ASP A 16 2.44 -2.41 3.72
CA ASP A 16 1.07 -2.34 4.26
C ASP A 16 0.56 -0.90 4.32
N ARG A 17 1.31 0.02 4.94
CA ARG A 17 0.94 1.45 5.03
C ARG A 17 0.75 2.11 3.65
N GLN A 18 1.57 1.74 2.67
CA GLN A 18 1.46 2.25 1.29
C GLN A 18 0.20 1.77 0.56
N ASN A 19 -0.45 0.69 1.03
CA ASN A 19 -1.63 0.10 0.40
C ASN A 19 -2.95 0.81 0.75
N SER A 20 -2.86 1.98 1.40
CA SER A 20 -4.01 2.79 1.80
C SER A 20 -4.70 3.45 0.59
N ARG A 21 -5.99 3.79 0.76
CA ARG A 21 -6.75 4.58 -0.23
C ARG A 21 -6.26 6.03 -0.25
N VAL A 22 -6.48 6.73 -1.37
CA VAL A 22 -6.35 8.18 -1.44
C VAL A 22 -7.31 8.82 -0.42
N PRO A 23 -6.82 9.72 0.47
CA PRO A 23 -7.66 10.43 1.43
C PRO A 23 -8.81 11.20 0.78
N ALA A 24 -9.96 11.23 1.46
CA ALA A 24 -11.17 11.88 0.94
C ALA A 24 -10.99 13.36 0.63
N TRP A 25 -10.26 14.08 1.48
CA TRP A 25 -9.99 15.50 1.27
C TRP A 25 -9.11 15.76 0.03
N ILE A 26 -8.24 14.81 -0.37
CA ILE A 26 -7.44 14.94 -1.60
C ILE A 26 -8.35 14.77 -2.82
N MET A 27 -9.28 13.82 -2.79
CA MET A 27 -10.27 13.66 -3.86
C MET A 27 -11.12 14.92 -4.03
N MET A 28 -11.52 15.57 -2.93
CA MET A 28 -12.25 16.85 -3.00
C MET A 28 -11.37 18.00 -3.50
N LYS A 29 -10.11 18.07 -3.05
CA LYS A 29 -9.16 19.11 -3.47
C LYS A 29 -8.80 19.06 -4.95
N THR A 30 -8.90 17.87 -5.55
CA THR A 30 -8.47 17.61 -6.94
C THR A 30 -9.64 17.41 -7.88
N ASP A 31 -10.86 17.80 -7.50
CA ASP A 31 -12.08 17.60 -8.32
C ASP A 31 -12.24 16.17 -8.84
N ARG A 32 -11.77 15.20 -8.03
CA ARG A 32 -11.73 13.75 -8.29
C ARG A 32 -10.74 13.29 -9.36
N ASP A 33 -9.84 14.15 -9.84
CA ASP A 33 -8.75 13.75 -10.75
C ASP A 33 -7.86 12.68 -10.11
N VAL A 34 -7.60 12.78 -8.80
CA VAL A 34 -6.82 11.79 -8.05
C VAL A 34 -7.73 10.97 -7.16
N SER A 35 -8.31 9.90 -7.71
CA SER A 35 -9.29 9.04 -7.01
C SER A 35 -8.75 7.67 -6.58
N ARG A 36 -7.77 7.11 -7.29
CA ARG A 36 -7.24 5.76 -7.07
C ARG A 36 -5.75 5.78 -6.73
N ASN A 37 -5.32 4.89 -5.83
CA ASN A 37 -3.91 4.61 -5.60
C ASN A 37 -3.42 3.60 -6.66
N PRO A 38 -2.54 3.98 -7.61
CA PRO A 38 -2.06 3.09 -8.66
C PRO A 38 -1.14 1.97 -8.13
N LYS A 39 -0.53 2.16 -6.95
CA LYS A 39 0.35 1.18 -6.29
C LYS A 39 -0.38 0.30 -5.27
N ARG A 40 -1.72 0.27 -5.32
CA ARG A 40 -2.53 -0.60 -4.47
C ARG A 40 -2.26 -2.07 -4.86
N ARG A 41 -2.00 -2.91 -3.87
CA ARG A 41 -1.64 -4.32 -4.00
C ARG A 41 -2.66 -5.21 -3.28
N ASN A 42 -2.91 -6.40 -3.81
CA ASN A 42 -3.68 -7.44 -3.13
C ASN A 42 -2.76 -8.61 -2.78
N TRP A 43 -2.88 -9.16 -1.58
CA TRP A 43 -1.97 -10.20 -1.09
C TRP A 43 -2.09 -11.54 -1.84
N ARG A 44 -3.21 -11.80 -2.52
CA ARG A 44 -3.38 -12.98 -3.40
C ARG A 44 -3.05 -12.70 -4.86
N SER A 45 -3.29 -11.48 -5.33
CA SER A 45 -3.23 -11.15 -6.76
C SER A 45 -1.94 -10.42 -7.15
N SER A 46 -1.11 -10.07 -6.19
CA SER A 46 0.15 -9.34 -6.40
C SER A 46 1.23 -9.95 -5.51
N ASP A 47 2.42 -10.13 -6.06
CA ASP A 47 3.59 -10.57 -5.29
C ASP A 47 4.36 -9.36 -4.74
N THR A 48 5.06 -9.57 -3.62
CA THR A 48 5.99 -8.60 -3.05
C THR A 48 7.40 -9.14 -3.14
N ASP A 49 8.36 -8.32 -3.55
CA ASP A 49 9.77 -8.72 -3.76
C ASP A 49 10.56 -9.10 -2.48
N GLU A 50 9.88 -9.55 -1.41
CA GLU A 50 10.46 -9.81 -0.08
C GLU A 50 10.89 -11.24 0.20
#